data_AF-A0A8C5YF42-F1
#
_entry.id   AF-A0A8C5YF42-F1
#
_cell.length_a   1.000
_cell.length_b   1.000
_cell.length_c   1.000
_cell.angle_alpha   90.00
_cell.angle_beta   90.00
_cell.angle_gamma   90.00
#
_symmetry.space_group_name_H-M   'P 1'
#
loop_
_entity.id
_entity.type
_entity.pdbx_description
1 polymer ?
#
loop_
_entity_poly.entity_id
_entity_poly.type
_entity_poly.pdbx_seq_one_letter_code
_entity_poly.pdbx_strand_id
1 'polypeptide(L)'
;MADAEVVILPKKHKKKKDRKSLPEEDVAEIQHAEEFLIKPESKVAQLDTSQWPLLLKNFDKLNVRTAHYTPLPSGSNPLKREIGDYIRTGFINLDKPSNPSSHEVVAWIRRILRVEKTGHSGTLDPKVTGCLIVCIERATRLVKSQQSAGKEYVGIVWLHNAIEGGTQLSRALETLTGALFQRPPLIAAVKRQLRVRTIYESKMIEYDPERRLGIFWVSCEAGTYIRTLCVHLGLLLRVGGQMQELRRVRSGVMSEKDHMVTMHDVLDAQWLYDNHKDESYLRRVVYPLAKLLTSHKRLVMKDSAVNAICYGAKIMLPGVLRYEDGIEVNQEIVVITTKGEAICMAIALMTTAVISTCDHGIVAKIKRVIMERDTYPRKWGLGPKASQKRLMIKQGLLDKPGKPTDSTPDTWKQEYVDYSDSTKREVVAEAVKAPMVVAEVVKAPKRNESDETPPAAPQLIKKEKKKNKKDKKAKPGEGDSDTIKKKKKKKKAKGVEVVSE
;
A
#
# COMPACT_ATOMS: atom_id res chain seq x y z
N MET A 1 72.14 -39.58 0.13
CA MET A 1 71.22 -40.60 0.67
C MET A 1 70.08 -39.82 1.30
N ALA A 2 69.16 -39.26 0.52
CA ALA A 2 68.10 -39.89 -0.27
C ALA A 2 66.97 -40.45 0.63
N ASP A 3 65.79 -39.89 0.38
CA ASP A 3 64.52 -39.99 1.06
C ASP A 3 63.96 -41.41 1.23
N ALA A 4 63.10 -41.58 2.23
CA ALA A 4 62.06 -42.61 2.22
C ALA A 4 60.74 -41.98 2.69
N GLU A 5 59.82 -41.88 1.73
CA GLU A 5 58.44 -41.39 1.83
C GLU A 5 57.60 -42.24 2.80
N VAL A 6 56.77 -41.59 3.62
CA VAL A 6 55.66 -42.25 4.34
C VAL A 6 54.37 -41.96 3.59
N VAL A 7 53.86 -42.98 2.90
CA VAL A 7 52.58 -42.95 2.18
C VAL A 7 51.41 -42.95 3.17
N ILE A 8 50.61 -41.87 3.16
CA ILE A 8 49.34 -41.76 3.91
C ILE A 8 48.18 -42.18 2.99
N LEU A 9 47.52 -43.29 3.32
CA LEU A 9 46.30 -43.75 2.63
C LEU A 9 45.03 -42.99 3.13
N PRO A 10 44.06 -42.70 2.25
CA PRO A 10 42.95 -41.79 2.56
C PRO A 10 41.81 -42.44 3.36
N LYS A 11 41.31 -41.72 4.38
CA LYS A 11 40.11 -42.08 5.16
C LYS A 11 38.84 -41.90 4.30
N LYS A 12 38.10 -43.00 4.10
CA LYS A 12 36.78 -43.04 3.44
C LYS A 12 35.78 -42.11 4.16
N HIS A 13 35.12 -41.25 3.39
CA HIS A 13 33.95 -40.47 3.80
C HIS A 13 32.77 -41.38 4.21
N LYS A 14 32.31 -41.28 5.46
CA LYS A 14 30.99 -41.79 5.87
C LYS A 14 29.92 -40.77 5.47
N LYS A 15 29.03 -41.19 4.56
CA LYS A 15 27.78 -40.48 4.20
C LYS A 15 26.93 -40.23 5.46
N LYS A 16 26.47 -38.98 5.64
CA LYS A 16 25.40 -38.61 6.57
C LYS A 16 24.12 -39.36 6.15
N LYS A 17 23.63 -40.23 7.02
CA LYS A 17 22.38 -40.98 6.83
C LYS A 17 21.24 -40.09 7.34
N ASP A 18 20.18 -39.96 6.54
CA ASP A 18 18.99 -39.17 6.85
C ASP A 18 18.35 -39.59 8.19
N ARG A 19 17.95 -38.58 8.97
CA ARG A 19 17.29 -38.72 10.27
C ARG A 19 15.85 -39.19 10.01
N LYS A 20 15.59 -40.49 10.17
CA LYS A 20 14.24 -41.04 10.30
C LYS A 20 13.63 -40.55 11.62
N SER A 21 12.33 -40.27 11.61
CA SER A 21 11.51 -40.00 12.81
C SER A 21 11.59 -41.20 13.76
N LEU A 22 11.99 -40.94 15.01
CA LEU A 22 12.21 -41.95 16.04
C LEU A 22 10.86 -42.47 16.58
N PRO A 23 10.71 -43.78 16.82
CA PRO A 23 9.69 -44.32 17.71
C PRO A 23 10.02 -43.91 19.16
N GLU A 24 9.04 -43.92 20.06
CA GLU A 24 9.21 -43.57 21.49
C GLU A 24 10.42 -44.30 22.10
N GLU A 25 11.55 -43.59 22.26
CA GLU A 25 12.74 -44.10 22.92
C GLU A 25 12.50 -44.17 24.43
N ASP A 26 12.94 -45.27 25.05
CA ASP A 26 12.88 -45.50 26.48
C ASP A 26 13.59 -44.34 27.20
N VAL A 27 12.94 -43.75 28.21
CA VAL A 27 13.47 -42.60 28.96
C VAL A 27 14.85 -42.90 29.54
N ALA A 28 15.12 -44.17 29.87
CA ALA A 28 16.42 -44.64 30.33
C ALA A 28 17.53 -44.51 29.27
N GLU A 29 17.23 -44.73 27.98
CA GLU A 29 18.20 -44.60 26.89
C GLU A 29 18.51 -43.14 26.60
N ILE A 30 17.50 -42.26 26.62
CA ILE A 30 17.68 -40.80 26.47
C ILE A 30 18.53 -40.26 27.64
N GLN A 31 18.32 -40.76 28.86
CA GLN A 31 19.10 -40.40 30.04
C GLN A 31 20.58 -40.77 29.96
N HIS A 32 20.90 -41.90 29.31
CA HIS A 32 22.28 -42.34 29.12
C HIS A 32 22.97 -41.74 27.88
N ALA A 33 22.21 -41.40 26.84
CA ALA A 33 22.74 -40.95 25.56
C ALA A 33 22.89 -39.44 25.43
N GLU A 34 22.04 -38.64 26.11
CA GLU A 34 22.04 -37.19 25.95
C GLU A 34 22.62 -36.46 27.17
N GLU A 35 23.61 -35.59 26.92
CA GLU A 35 23.98 -34.56 27.88
C GLU A 35 22.93 -33.45 27.80
N PHE A 36 21.98 -33.41 28.75
CA PHE A 36 20.98 -32.36 28.87
C PHE A 36 21.57 -31.04 29.39
N LEU A 37 22.65 -30.58 28.78
CA LEU A 37 23.32 -29.33 29.06
C LEU A 37 23.13 -28.38 27.87
N ILE A 38 22.66 -27.17 28.14
CA ILE A 38 22.65 -26.10 27.15
C ILE A 38 24.12 -25.76 26.85
N LYS A 39 24.60 -26.10 25.66
CA LYS A 39 25.96 -25.78 25.24
C LYS A 39 26.12 -24.26 25.15
N PRO A 40 27.26 -23.71 25.61
CA PRO A 40 27.52 -22.28 25.48
C PRO A 40 27.66 -21.93 23.99
N GLU A 41 26.67 -21.20 23.46
CA GLU A 41 26.70 -20.67 22.10
C GLU A 41 27.15 -19.20 22.14
N SER A 42 28.12 -18.84 21.31
CA SER A 42 28.62 -17.47 21.17
C SER A 42 27.67 -16.55 20.41
N LYS A 43 26.61 -17.09 19.82
CA LYS A 43 25.61 -16.37 19.03
C LYS A 43 24.30 -16.34 19.81
N VAL A 44 23.75 -15.13 20.00
CA VAL A 44 22.37 -14.98 20.47
C VAL A 44 21.45 -15.65 19.44
N ALA A 45 20.59 -16.56 19.89
CA ALA A 45 19.62 -17.23 19.02
C ALA A 45 18.77 -16.17 18.28
N GLN A 46 18.97 -16.05 16.97
CA GLN A 46 18.16 -15.19 16.12
C GLN A 46 16.92 -15.96 15.68
N LEU A 47 15.75 -15.38 15.93
CA LEU A 47 14.48 -15.93 15.46
C LEU A 47 14.44 -15.84 13.93
N ASP A 48 14.53 -16.98 13.24
CA ASP A 48 14.32 -17.01 11.79
C ASP A 48 12.84 -16.80 11.47
N THR A 49 12.51 -15.62 10.94
CA THR A 49 11.14 -15.28 10.52
C THR A 49 10.98 -15.25 9.00
N SER A 50 11.91 -15.86 8.25
CA SER A 50 11.85 -15.93 6.78
C SER A 50 10.63 -16.68 6.24
N GLN A 51 10.13 -17.65 7.02
CA GLN A 51 8.95 -18.46 6.70
C GLN A 51 7.64 -17.88 7.25
N TRP A 52 7.70 -16.76 7.99
CA TRP A 52 6.49 -16.16 8.55
C TRP A 52 5.58 -15.62 7.43
N PRO A 53 4.25 -15.71 7.60
CA PRO A 53 3.32 -15.40 6.53
C PRO A 53 3.16 -13.89 6.32
N LEU A 54 2.83 -13.52 5.09
CA LEU A 54 2.31 -12.19 4.71
C LEU A 54 3.25 -11.05 5.15
N LEU A 55 2.71 -10.07 5.88
CA LEU A 55 3.42 -8.86 6.31
C LEU A 55 4.41 -9.12 7.45
N LEU A 56 4.38 -10.30 8.06
CA LEU A 56 5.32 -10.72 9.10
C LEU A 56 6.53 -11.49 8.54
N LYS A 57 6.60 -11.74 7.23
CA LYS A 57 7.76 -12.37 6.60
C LYS A 57 9.03 -11.53 6.81
N ASN A 58 10.14 -12.10 7.24
CA ASN A 58 11.38 -11.37 7.53
C ASN A 58 11.15 -10.21 8.53
N PHE A 59 10.39 -10.45 9.58
CA PHE A 59 10.15 -9.50 10.67
C PHE A 59 11.43 -9.20 11.48
N ASP A 60 12.33 -10.17 11.59
CA ASP A 60 13.64 -10.04 12.23
C ASP A 60 14.54 -8.99 11.57
N LYS A 61 14.38 -8.79 10.25
CA LYS A 61 15.15 -7.81 9.47
C LYS A 61 14.69 -6.35 9.68
N LEU A 62 13.62 -6.13 10.43
CA LEU A 62 13.13 -4.78 10.71
C LEU A 62 13.97 -4.12 11.80
N ASN A 63 14.29 -2.84 11.60
CA ASN A 63 14.97 -2.03 12.59
C ASN A 63 14.10 -1.89 13.85
N VAL A 64 14.71 -2.09 15.02
CA VAL A 64 14.03 -2.01 16.32
C VAL A 64 14.15 -0.59 16.87
N ARG A 65 13.01 0.10 17.02
CA ARG A 65 12.98 1.37 17.77
C ARG A 65 12.83 1.12 19.27
N THR A 66 11.97 0.19 19.63
CA THR A 66 11.77 -0.23 21.02
C THR A 66 11.33 -1.69 21.07
N ALA A 67 11.95 -2.46 21.95
CA ALA A 67 11.59 -3.85 22.18
C ALA A 67 10.39 -3.99 23.13
N HIS A 68 10.13 -2.97 23.95
CA HIS A 68 9.13 -3.02 25.02
C HIS A 68 7.77 -2.50 24.56
N TYR A 69 6.76 -3.34 24.69
CA TYR A 69 5.36 -2.98 24.53
C TYR A 69 4.49 -3.95 25.33
N THR A 70 3.29 -3.52 25.68
CA THR A 70 2.28 -4.37 26.32
C THR A 70 1.36 -4.91 25.24
N PRO A 71 1.42 -6.21 24.89
CA PRO A 71 0.54 -6.80 23.90
C PRO A 71 -0.91 -6.76 24.41
N LEU A 72 -1.85 -6.47 23.53
CA LEU A 72 -3.28 -6.50 23.83
C LEU A 72 -3.91 -7.77 23.24
N PRO A 73 -4.88 -8.40 23.93
CA PRO A 73 -5.54 -9.61 23.42
C PRO A 73 -6.40 -9.32 22.18
N SER A 74 -6.76 -8.06 21.93
CA SER A 74 -7.63 -7.62 20.83
C SER A 74 -7.00 -7.74 19.44
N GLY A 75 -7.78 -8.12 18.42
CA GLY A 75 -7.28 -8.36 17.06
C GLY A 75 -6.67 -9.75 16.89
N SER A 76 -6.45 -10.19 15.65
CA SER A 76 -5.98 -11.54 15.34
C SER A 76 -5.05 -11.55 14.13
N ASN A 77 -4.10 -12.49 14.11
CA ASN A 77 -3.26 -12.70 12.93
C ASN A 77 -4.15 -12.93 11.70
N PRO A 78 -3.87 -12.32 10.53
CA PRO A 78 -4.73 -12.43 9.35
C PRO A 78 -5.12 -13.85 8.94
N LEU A 79 -4.24 -14.86 9.15
CA LEU A 79 -4.53 -16.25 8.82
C LEU A 79 -5.34 -16.99 9.91
N LYS A 80 -5.31 -16.51 11.15
CA LYS A 80 -6.01 -17.09 12.31
C LYS A 80 -7.30 -16.35 12.66
N ARG A 81 -7.85 -15.56 11.74
CA ARG A 81 -9.16 -14.92 11.93
C ARG A 81 -10.27 -15.97 11.88
N GLU A 82 -11.27 -15.75 12.71
CA GLU A 82 -12.62 -16.35 12.58
C GLU A 82 -13.09 -16.24 11.13
N ILE A 83 -13.79 -17.25 10.62
CA ILE A 83 -14.11 -17.33 9.19
C ILE A 83 -14.92 -16.15 8.68
N GLY A 84 -15.87 -15.65 9.49
CA GLY A 84 -16.64 -14.46 9.17
C GLY A 84 -15.73 -13.24 8.94
N ASP A 85 -14.88 -12.92 9.91
CA ASP A 85 -13.95 -11.80 9.82
C ASP A 85 -12.88 -12.01 8.74
N TYR A 86 -12.45 -13.24 8.51
CA TYR A 86 -11.53 -13.61 7.45
C TYR A 86 -12.09 -13.24 6.07
N ILE A 87 -13.35 -13.59 5.79
CA ILE A 87 -14.03 -13.23 4.54
C ILE A 87 -14.24 -11.72 4.42
N ARG A 88 -14.75 -11.07 5.49
CA ARG A 88 -15.01 -9.62 5.50
C ARG A 88 -13.73 -8.78 5.33
N THR A 89 -12.58 -9.35 5.65
CA THR A 89 -11.26 -8.71 5.48
C THR A 89 -10.43 -9.36 4.36
N GLY A 90 -11.09 -10.09 3.46
CA GLY A 90 -10.47 -10.86 2.40
C GLY A 90 -10.62 -10.29 1.00
N PHE A 91 -9.90 -10.89 0.06
CA PHE A 91 -10.08 -10.70 -1.36
C PHE A 91 -9.93 -12.05 -2.08
N ILE A 92 -10.39 -12.11 -3.32
CA ILE A 92 -10.28 -13.29 -4.18
C ILE A 92 -9.44 -12.91 -5.40
N ASN A 93 -8.46 -13.74 -5.75
CA ASN A 93 -7.77 -13.65 -7.03
C ASN A 93 -8.56 -14.46 -8.07
N LEU A 94 -9.50 -13.82 -8.75
CA LEU A 94 -10.45 -14.53 -9.62
C LEU A 94 -9.91 -14.67 -11.04
N ASP A 95 -10.03 -15.84 -11.65
CA ASP A 95 -9.98 -15.98 -13.11
C ASP A 95 -11.35 -15.59 -13.68
N LYS A 96 -11.47 -14.36 -14.17
CA LYS A 96 -12.71 -13.87 -14.74
C LYS A 96 -13.02 -14.67 -16.03
N PRO A 97 -14.21 -15.26 -16.18
CA PRO A 97 -14.60 -15.90 -17.43
C PRO A 97 -14.82 -14.88 -18.55
N SER A 98 -14.73 -15.35 -19.80
CA SER A 98 -15.10 -14.55 -20.95
C SER A 98 -16.62 -14.41 -21.03
N ASN A 99 -17.09 -13.27 -21.55
CA ASN A 99 -18.48 -12.83 -21.76
C ASN A 99 -19.08 -11.91 -20.69
N PRO A 100 -19.20 -12.25 -19.40
CA PRO A 100 -19.83 -11.34 -18.45
C PRO A 100 -18.93 -10.13 -18.18
N SER A 101 -19.52 -8.98 -17.90
CA SER A 101 -18.77 -7.81 -17.46
C SER A 101 -18.15 -8.05 -16.09
N SER A 102 -17.07 -7.33 -15.75
CA SER A 102 -16.50 -7.42 -14.40
C SER A 102 -17.50 -7.04 -13.29
N HIS A 103 -18.46 -6.15 -13.57
CA HIS A 103 -19.44 -5.73 -12.58
C HIS A 103 -20.45 -6.85 -12.28
N GLU A 104 -20.91 -7.57 -13.30
CA GLU A 104 -21.80 -8.72 -13.13
C GLU A 104 -21.13 -9.85 -12.34
N VAL A 105 -19.89 -10.19 -12.69
CA VAL A 105 -19.08 -11.19 -11.98
C VAL A 105 -18.94 -10.85 -10.49
N VAL A 106 -18.64 -9.59 -10.18
CA VAL A 106 -18.48 -9.11 -8.80
C VAL A 106 -19.81 -9.09 -8.04
N ALA A 107 -20.93 -8.86 -8.74
CA ALA A 107 -22.27 -8.93 -8.17
C ALA A 107 -22.69 -10.38 -7.86
N TRP A 108 -22.32 -11.35 -8.72
CA TRP A 108 -22.54 -12.77 -8.44
C TRP A 108 -21.73 -13.26 -7.25
N ILE A 109 -20.44 -12.89 -7.15
CA ILE A 109 -19.62 -13.23 -5.98
C ILE A 109 -20.20 -12.66 -4.69
N ARG A 110 -20.70 -11.41 -4.74
CA ARG A 110 -21.39 -10.79 -3.60
C ARG A 110 -22.60 -11.62 -3.16
N ARG A 111 -23.40 -12.10 -4.12
CA ARG A 111 -24.58 -12.93 -3.87
C ARG A 111 -24.22 -14.29 -3.31
N ILE A 112 -23.21 -14.96 -3.88
CA ILE A 112 -22.73 -16.27 -3.43
C ILE A 112 -22.27 -16.19 -1.97
N LEU A 113 -21.36 -15.26 -1.67
CA LEU A 113 -20.79 -15.12 -0.32
C LEU A 113 -21.73 -14.45 0.70
N ARG A 114 -22.88 -13.93 0.26
CA ARG A 114 -23.86 -13.20 1.07
C ARG A 114 -23.23 -12.02 1.85
N VAL A 115 -22.37 -11.28 1.19
CA VAL A 115 -21.65 -10.13 1.75
C VAL A 115 -22.26 -8.80 1.32
N GLU A 116 -22.05 -7.76 2.12
CA GLU A 116 -22.69 -6.46 1.86
C GLU A 116 -22.06 -5.72 0.69
N LYS A 117 -20.74 -5.84 0.51
CA LYS A 117 -20.00 -5.02 -0.44
C LYS A 117 -18.85 -5.78 -1.07
N THR A 118 -18.73 -5.63 -2.37
CA THR A 118 -17.59 -6.12 -3.16
C THR A 118 -17.09 -5.02 -4.09
N GLY A 119 -15.85 -5.14 -4.57
CA GLY A 119 -15.26 -4.24 -5.57
C GLY A 119 -14.05 -4.90 -6.22
N HIS A 120 -13.52 -4.35 -7.32
CA HIS A 120 -12.49 -5.04 -8.10
C HIS A 120 -11.31 -4.16 -8.55
N SER A 121 -10.16 -4.77 -8.83
CA SER A 121 -8.88 -4.12 -9.17
C SER A 121 -8.78 -3.44 -10.54
N GLY A 122 -9.90 -3.25 -11.22
CA GLY A 122 -9.95 -2.63 -12.55
C GLY A 122 -10.73 -3.48 -13.54
N THR A 123 -11.60 -2.81 -14.30
CA THR A 123 -12.53 -3.44 -15.24
C THR A 123 -11.78 -4.17 -16.34
N LEU A 124 -12.15 -5.43 -16.55
CA LEU A 124 -11.84 -6.19 -17.75
C LEU A 124 -13.04 -6.06 -18.69
N ASP A 125 -12.77 -5.84 -19.98
CA ASP A 125 -13.82 -5.87 -20.99
C ASP A 125 -14.53 -7.24 -20.98
N PRO A 126 -15.81 -7.32 -21.41
CA PRO A 126 -16.61 -8.54 -21.35
C PRO A 126 -15.88 -9.80 -21.85
N LYS A 127 -15.22 -9.72 -23.02
CA LYS A 127 -14.49 -10.84 -23.64
C LYS A 127 -13.11 -11.15 -23.04
N VAL A 128 -12.65 -10.35 -22.08
CA VAL A 128 -11.29 -10.47 -21.52
C VAL A 128 -11.33 -11.36 -20.28
N THR A 129 -10.38 -12.30 -20.21
CA THR A 129 -10.27 -13.28 -19.11
C THR A 129 -9.10 -12.96 -18.18
N GLY A 130 -8.94 -13.77 -17.13
CA GLY A 130 -7.76 -13.73 -16.26
C GLY A 130 -7.98 -12.94 -14.98
N CYS A 131 -6.87 -12.55 -14.38
CA CYS A 131 -6.76 -12.05 -13.02
C CYS A 131 -7.67 -10.84 -12.76
N LEU A 132 -8.71 -11.01 -11.96
CA LEU A 132 -9.58 -9.96 -11.42
C LEU A 132 -9.57 -10.08 -9.90
N ILE A 133 -8.85 -9.17 -9.21
CA ILE A 133 -8.86 -9.15 -7.76
C ILE A 133 -10.21 -8.61 -7.31
N VAL A 134 -10.99 -9.42 -6.61
CA VAL A 134 -12.28 -9.06 -6.03
C VAL A 134 -12.11 -8.85 -4.53
N CYS A 135 -12.15 -7.60 -4.09
CA CYS A 135 -12.10 -7.24 -2.68
C CYS A 135 -13.47 -7.38 -2.03
N ILE A 136 -13.51 -7.94 -0.83
CA ILE A 136 -14.73 -8.17 -0.04
C ILE A 136 -14.75 -7.18 1.13
N GLU A 137 -15.92 -6.59 1.40
CA GLU A 137 -16.22 -5.66 2.50
C GLU A 137 -15.08 -4.68 2.86
N ARG A 138 -14.30 -4.95 3.92
CA ARG A 138 -13.23 -4.06 4.37
C ARG A 138 -12.12 -3.92 3.35
N ALA A 139 -11.79 -4.99 2.63
CA ALA A 139 -10.80 -4.96 1.59
C ALA A 139 -11.19 -4.03 0.42
N THR A 140 -12.48 -3.67 0.28
CA THR A 140 -12.91 -2.71 -0.76
C THR A 140 -12.27 -1.33 -0.59
N ARG A 141 -11.74 -1.02 0.60
CA ARG A 141 -10.95 0.19 0.85
C ARG A 141 -9.64 0.24 0.06
N LEU A 142 -9.13 -0.90 -0.41
CA LEU A 142 -7.91 -1.04 -1.21
C LEU A 142 -8.18 -1.04 -2.72
N VAL A 143 -9.44 -1.07 -3.17
CA VAL A 143 -9.78 -1.14 -4.60
C VAL A 143 -9.10 -0.03 -5.41
N LYS A 144 -9.09 1.20 -4.87
CA LYS A 144 -8.45 2.34 -5.55
C LYS A 144 -6.95 2.13 -5.77
N SER A 145 -6.21 1.58 -4.81
CA SER A 145 -4.78 1.31 -5.01
C SER A 145 -4.57 0.16 -5.99
N GLN A 146 -5.41 -0.87 -5.91
CA GLN A 146 -5.35 -1.99 -6.85
C GLN A 146 -5.69 -1.57 -8.30
N GLN A 147 -6.61 -0.63 -8.50
CA GLN A 147 -6.93 -0.06 -9.81
C GLN A 147 -5.75 0.69 -10.42
N SER A 148 -4.99 1.43 -9.62
CA SER A 148 -3.82 2.20 -10.07
C SER A 148 -2.55 1.35 -10.24
N ALA A 149 -2.50 0.14 -9.70
CA ALA A 149 -1.33 -0.73 -9.81
C ALA A 149 -1.05 -1.16 -11.27
N GLY A 150 0.22 -1.43 -11.60
CA GLY A 150 0.61 -1.96 -12.91
C GLY A 150 -0.09 -3.27 -13.25
N LYS A 151 -0.26 -3.53 -14.55
CA LYS A 151 -0.97 -4.70 -15.08
C LYS A 151 -0.11 -5.38 -16.14
N GLU A 152 -0.26 -6.69 -16.29
CA GLU A 152 0.30 -7.42 -17.43
C GLU A 152 -0.78 -8.20 -18.15
N TYR A 153 -0.60 -8.33 -19.46
CA TYR A 153 -1.50 -9.02 -20.34
C TYR A 153 -0.73 -9.94 -21.28
N VAL A 154 -1.42 -11.00 -21.69
CA VAL A 154 -1.11 -11.74 -22.91
C VAL A 154 -2.23 -11.43 -23.89
N GLY A 155 -1.87 -10.88 -25.04
CA GLY A 155 -2.81 -10.44 -26.06
C GLY A 155 -2.55 -11.12 -27.39
N ILE A 156 -3.61 -11.30 -28.17
CA ILE A 156 -3.53 -11.76 -29.56
C ILE A 156 -3.93 -10.60 -30.46
N VAL A 157 -3.01 -10.20 -31.34
CA VAL A 157 -3.29 -9.27 -32.44
C VAL A 157 -3.61 -10.06 -33.70
N TRP A 158 -4.66 -9.65 -34.40
CA TRP A 158 -4.95 -10.11 -35.75
C TRP A 158 -4.66 -8.99 -36.73
N LEU A 159 -3.77 -9.26 -37.70
CA LEU A 159 -3.40 -8.32 -38.74
C LEU A 159 -4.31 -8.52 -39.96
N HIS A 160 -4.72 -7.42 -40.59
CA HIS A 160 -5.68 -7.52 -41.69
C HIS A 160 -5.04 -8.05 -42.98
N ASN A 161 -3.72 -7.84 -43.16
CA ASN A 161 -2.92 -8.39 -44.27
C ASN A 161 -1.65 -9.07 -43.76
N ALA A 162 -1.05 -9.91 -44.62
CA ALA A 162 0.21 -10.57 -44.35
C ALA A 162 1.37 -9.56 -44.26
N ILE A 163 2.37 -9.90 -43.46
CA ILE A 163 3.63 -9.16 -43.34
C ILE A 163 4.79 -10.05 -43.78
N GLU A 164 5.91 -9.45 -44.13
CA GLU A 164 7.07 -10.15 -44.70
C GLU A 164 7.74 -11.11 -43.69
N GLY A 165 7.59 -10.88 -42.39
CA GLY A 165 8.06 -11.81 -41.37
C GLY A 165 7.78 -11.39 -39.93
N GLY A 166 7.83 -12.35 -39.00
CA GLY A 166 7.55 -12.13 -37.58
C GLY A 166 8.53 -11.17 -36.88
N THR A 167 9.75 -11.02 -37.40
CA THR A 167 10.73 -10.04 -36.91
C THR A 167 10.25 -8.61 -37.08
N GLN A 168 9.49 -8.32 -38.14
CA GLN A 168 8.89 -7.01 -38.37
C GLN A 168 7.86 -6.68 -37.29
N LEU A 169 7.03 -7.66 -36.91
CA LEU A 169 6.05 -7.52 -35.83
C LEU A 169 6.73 -7.28 -34.48
N SER A 170 7.79 -8.04 -34.17
CA SER A 170 8.57 -7.86 -32.94
C SER A 170 9.18 -6.47 -32.84
N ARG A 171 9.79 -5.97 -33.93
CA ARG A 171 10.35 -4.61 -33.97
C ARG A 171 9.27 -3.55 -33.79
N ALA A 172 8.12 -3.69 -34.46
CA ALA A 172 7.00 -2.76 -34.30
C ALA A 172 6.47 -2.75 -32.86
N LEU A 173 6.39 -3.92 -32.20
CA LEU A 173 5.99 -4.01 -30.80
C LEU A 173 7.00 -3.34 -29.86
N GLU A 174 8.30 -3.47 -30.15
CA GLU A 174 9.38 -2.84 -29.39
C GLU A 174 9.36 -1.31 -29.52
N THR A 175 9.05 -0.77 -30.72
CA THR A 175 8.85 0.69 -30.89
C THR A 175 7.66 1.25 -30.11
N LEU A 176 6.72 0.40 -29.72
CA LEU A 176 5.57 0.73 -28.87
C LEU A 176 5.85 0.41 -27.40
N THR A 177 7.07 0.66 -26.93
CA THR A 177 7.45 0.63 -25.51
C THR A 177 7.74 2.04 -24.99
N GLY A 178 7.70 2.23 -23.68
CA GLY A 178 7.85 3.54 -23.05
C GLY A 178 6.55 4.35 -23.04
N ALA A 179 6.69 5.67 -23.00
CA ALA A 179 5.57 6.60 -22.85
C ALA A 179 4.84 6.82 -24.19
N LEU A 180 3.62 6.28 -24.31
CA LEU A 180 2.84 6.31 -25.54
C LEU A 180 1.62 7.22 -25.44
N PHE A 181 1.31 7.92 -26.52
CA PHE A 181 0.03 8.57 -26.69
C PHE A 181 -1.06 7.54 -26.95
N GLN A 182 -2.14 7.59 -26.17
CA GLN A 182 -3.32 6.80 -26.39
C GLN A 182 -4.57 7.69 -26.28
N ARG A 183 -5.54 7.40 -27.14
CA ARG A 183 -6.92 7.87 -26.97
C ARG A 183 -7.77 6.65 -26.60
N PRO A 184 -8.60 6.73 -25.53
CA PRO A 184 -9.53 5.67 -25.20
C PRO A 184 -10.40 5.26 -26.41
N PRO A 185 -10.79 3.98 -26.52
CA PRO A 185 -11.72 3.52 -27.55
C PRO A 185 -13.10 4.16 -27.36
N LEU A 186 -14.00 3.98 -28.33
CA LEU A 186 -15.37 4.51 -28.28
C LEU A 186 -16.14 4.00 -27.07
N ILE A 187 -16.01 2.71 -26.77
CA ILE A 187 -16.62 2.07 -25.61
C ILE A 187 -15.57 2.03 -24.49
N ALA A 188 -15.65 3.00 -23.58
CA ALA A 188 -14.74 3.12 -22.45
C ALA A 188 -15.46 3.72 -21.24
N ALA A 189 -15.06 3.32 -20.03
CA ALA A 189 -15.60 3.88 -18.78
C ALA A 189 -15.05 5.29 -18.45
N VAL A 190 -14.16 5.84 -19.29
CA VAL A 190 -13.45 7.11 -19.05
C VAL A 190 -13.60 8.03 -20.26
N LYS A 191 -13.56 9.35 -20.01
CA LYS A 191 -13.68 10.36 -21.06
C LYS A 191 -12.62 10.17 -22.15
N ARG A 192 -13.05 10.22 -23.40
CA ARG A 192 -12.22 9.97 -24.58
C ARG A 192 -11.33 11.18 -24.94
N GLN A 193 -10.23 11.34 -24.20
CA GLN A 193 -9.21 12.38 -24.41
C GLN A 193 -7.84 11.76 -24.66
N LEU A 194 -6.98 12.47 -25.39
CA LEU A 194 -5.60 12.06 -25.60
C LEU A 194 -4.85 12.08 -24.26
N ARG A 195 -4.10 11.02 -23.98
CA ARG A 195 -3.33 10.87 -22.74
C ARG A 195 -2.08 10.05 -22.97
N VAL A 196 -1.10 10.22 -22.10
CA VAL A 196 0.13 9.42 -22.12
C VAL A 196 -0.04 8.23 -21.18
N ARG A 197 0.36 7.04 -21.63
CA ARG A 197 0.44 5.82 -20.81
C ARG A 197 1.72 5.08 -21.12
N THR A 198 2.34 4.52 -20.08
CA THR A 198 3.62 3.84 -20.24
C THR A 198 3.45 2.33 -20.39
N ILE A 199 4.07 1.77 -21.43
CA ILE A 199 4.37 0.34 -21.52
C ILE A 199 5.78 0.15 -20.97
N TYR A 200 5.89 -0.60 -19.88
CA TYR A 200 7.18 -0.83 -19.22
C TYR A 200 8.04 -1.83 -20.00
N GLU A 201 7.40 -2.88 -20.50
CA GLU A 201 8.06 -3.97 -21.22
C GLU A 201 7.04 -4.67 -22.13
N SER A 202 7.49 -5.15 -23.29
CA SER A 202 6.70 -5.99 -24.17
C SER A 202 7.57 -7.11 -24.74
N LYS A 203 6.97 -8.27 -24.98
CA LYS A 203 7.66 -9.43 -25.55
C LYS A 203 6.77 -10.11 -26.56
N MET A 204 7.33 -10.36 -27.73
CA MET A 204 6.69 -11.16 -28.79
C MET A 204 6.86 -12.64 -28.44
N ILE A 205 5.76 -13.41 -28.36
CA ILE A 205 5.78 -14.85 -28.04
C ILE A 205 5.81 -15.69 -29.32
N GLU A 206 4.76 -15.63 -30.13
CA GLU A 206 4.62 -16.38 -31.38
C GLU A 206 3.87 -15.59 -32.48
N TYR A 207 4.31 -15.69 -33.73
CA TYR A 207 3.60 -15.12 -34.87
C TYR A 207 3.34 -16.21 -35.92
N ASP A 208 2.07 -16.38 -36.27
CA ASP A 208 1.60 -17.24 -37.34
C ASP A 208 1.26 -16.39 -38.59
N PRO A 209 2.07 -16.48 -39.68
CA PRO A 209 1.84 -15.73 -40.91
C PRO A 209 0.57 -16.15 -41.67
N GLU A 210 0.20 -17.44 -41.64
CA GLU A 210 -0.95 -17.96 -42.38
C GLU A 210 -2.25 -17.43 -41.78
N ARG A 211 -2.35 -17.51 -40.44
CA ARG A 211 -3.50 -16.98 -39.69
C ARG A 211 -3.42 -15.48 -39.46
N ARG A 212 -2.24 -14.88 -39.67
CA ARG A 212 -1.94 -13.47 -39.39
C ARG A 212 -2.18 -13.09 -37.93
N LEU A 213 -1.84 -14.01 -37.02
CA LEU A 213 -2.04 -13.86 -35.59
C LEU A 213 -0.69 -13.73 -34.88
N GLY A 214 -0.56 -12.70 -34.03
CA GLY A 214 0.61 -12.51 -33.18
C GLY A 214 0.22 -12.57 -31.71
N ILE A 215 0.93 -13.38 -30.92
CA ILE A 215 0.75 -13.51 -29.48
C ILE A 215 1.85 -12.72 -28.78
N PHE A 216 1.50 -11.78 -27.92
CA PHE A 216 2.48 -10.97 -27.21
C PHE A 216 2.15 -10.85 -25.73
N TRP A 217 3.18 -10.68 -24.91
CA TRP A 217 3.07 -10.28 -23.52
C TRP A 217 3.41 -8.79 -23.37
N VAL A 218 2.73 -8.10 -22.47
CA VAL A 218 2.96 -6.68 -22.21
C VAL A 218 2.76 -6.35 -20.74
N SER A 219 3.70 -5.59 -20.17
CA SER A 219 3.63 -4.97 -18.85
C SER A 219 3.41 -3.48 -19.00
N CYS A 220 2.34 -2.96 -18.39
CA CYS A 220 1.92 -1.58 -18.63
C CYS A 220 1.32 -0.89 -17.40
N GLU A 221 1.32 0.44 -17.46
CA GLU A 221 0.66 1.33 -16.51
C GLU A 221 -0.86 1.08 -16.51
N ALA A 222 -1.50 1.32 -15.36
CA ALA A 222 -2.95 1.27 -15.23
C ALA A 222 -3.67 2.21 -16.23
N GLY A 223 -4.67 1.68 -16.91
CA GLY A 223 -5.46 2.42 -17.90
C GLY A 223 -4.85 2.46 -19.31
N THR A 224 -3.77 1.73 -19.55
CA THR A 224 -3.30 1.42 -20.91
C THR A 224 -4.33 0.54 -21.62
N TYR A 225 -4.76 0.94 -22.81
CA TYR A 225 -5.70 0.17 -23.63
C TYR A 225 -4.95 -0.74 -24.60
N ILE A 226 -4.97 -2.05 -24.34
CA ILE A 226 -4.34 -3.05 -25.23
C ILE A 226 -5.02 -3.10 -26.60
N ARG A 227 -6.34 -2.84 -26.66
CA ARG A 227 -7.05 -2.70 -27.92
C ARG A 227 -6.47 -1.59 -28.80
N THR A 228 -6.16 -0.44 -28.21
CA THR A 228 -5.52 0.69 -28.91
C THR A 228 -4.09 0.34 -29.32
N LEU A 229 -3.36 -0.41 -28.49
CA LEU A 229 -2.03 -0.92 -28.82
C LEU A 229 -2.07 -1.80 -30.10
N CYS A 230 -3.01 -2.75 -30.20
CA CYS A 230 -3.15 -3.58 -31.40
C CYS A 230 -3.46 -2.76 -32.66
N VAL A 231 -4.29 -1.72 -32.55
CA VAL A 231 -4.57 -0.79 -33.65
C VAL A 231 -3.31 -0.03 -34.06
N HIS A 232 -2.56 0.50 -33.09
CA HIS A 232 -1.31 1.22 -33.37
C HIS A 232 -0.27 0.33 -34.02
N LEU A 233 -0.16 -0.93 -33.58
CA LEU A 233 0.72 -1.93 -34.19
C LEU A 233 0.36 -2.15 -35.67
N GLY A 234 -0.93 -2.32 -35.97
CA GLY A 234 -1.42 -2.43 -37.34
C GLY A 234 -1.16 -1.19 -38.20
N LEU A 235 -1.25 0.02 -37.63
CA LEU A 235 -0.94 1.27 -38.32
C LEU A 235 0.56 1.41 -38.62
N LEU A 236 1.43 1.06 -37.66
CA LEU A 236 2.88 1.08 -37.87
C LEU A 236 3.31 0.10 -38.97
N LEU A 237 2.68 -1.09 -39.01
CA LEU A 237 2.94 -2.10 -40.03
C LEU A 237 2.24 -1.82 -41.36
N ARG A 238 1.39 -0.79 -41.44
CA ARG A 238 0.61 -0.38 -42.63
C ARG A 238 -0.37 -1.43 -43.18
N VAL A 239 -0.55 -2.55 -42.49
CA VAL A 239 -1.50 -3.60 -42.85
C VAL A 239 -2.83 -3.48 -42.10
N GLY A 240 -2.88 -2.66 -41.03
CA GLY A 240 -4.02 -2.62 -40.12
C GLY A 240 -4.01 -3.81 -39.15
N GLY A 241 -4.66 -3.63 -38.00
CA GLY A 241 -4.68 -4.66 -36.97
C GLY A 241 -5.70 -4.38 -35.89
N GLN A 242 -6.19 -5.45 -35.28
CA GLN A 242 -7.14 -5.40 -34.19
C GLN A 242 -6.82 -6.44 -33.12
N MET A 243 -7.36 -6.23 -31.92
CA MET A 243 -7.23 -7.18 -30.82
C MET A 243 -8.23 -8.31 -31.01
N GLN A 244 -7.73 -9.54 -31.15
CA GLN A 244 -8.54 -10.74 -31.28
C GLN A 244 -9.00 -11.22 -29.90
N GLU A 245 -8.03 -11.45 -29.01
CA GLU A 245 -8.25 -11.96 -27.65
C GLU A 245 -7.28 -11.30 -26.68
N LEU A 246 -7.66 -11.30 -25.40
CA LEU A 246 -6.84 -10.73 -24.34
C LEU A 246 -7.09 -11.46 -23.03
N ARG A 247 -6.00 -11.74 -22.33
CA ARG A 247 -6.00 -12.30 -20.97
C ARG A 247 -5.14 -11.43 -20.07
N ARG A 248 -5.65 -11.05 -18.91
CA ARG A 248 -4.87 -10.35 -17.88
C ARG A 248 -4.15 -11.37 -17.00
N VAL A 249 -2.83 -11.45 -17.12
CA VAL A 249 -2.02 -12.45 -16.38
C VAL A 249 -1.54 -11.94 -15.02
N ARG A 250 -1.51 -10.62 -14.81
CA ARG A 250 -1.20 -10.02 -13.50
C ARG A 250 -1.94 -8.71 -13.26
N SER A 251 -2.38 -8.52 -12.03
CA SER A 251 -2.96 -7.28 -11.51
C SER A 251 -2.27 -6.87 -10.22
N GLY A 252 -1.35 -5.89 -10.30
CA GLY A 252 -0.60 -5.44 -9.12
C GLY A 252 0.28 -6.56 -8.56
N VAL A 253 0.04 -6.95 -7.31
CA VAL A 253 0.83 -7.96 -6.59
C VAL A 253 0.40 -9.39 -6.95
N MET A 254 -0.79 -9.59 -7.52
CA MET A 254 -1.32 -10.93 -7.83
C MET A 254 -1.17 -11.25 -9.30
N SER A 255 -0.60 -12.42 -9.61
CA SER A 255 -0.57 -13.03 -10.93
C SER A 255 -1.53 -14.22 -11.03
N GLU A 256 -1.69 -14.78 -12.23
CA GLU A 256 -2.44 -16.03 -12.44
C GLU A 256 -1.81 -17.24 -11.75
N LYS A 257 -0.51 -17.18 -11.40
CA LYS A 257 0.21 -18.22 -10.65
C LYS A 257 -0.05 -18.14 -9.15
N ASP A 258 -0.55 -17.01 -8.65
CA ASP A 258 -0.77 -16.78 -7.23
C ASP A 258 -2.16 -17.26 -6.79
N HIS A 259 -2.35 -18.58 -6.82
CA HIS A 259 -3.59 -19.25 -6.38
C HIS A 259 -4.86 -18.58 -6.89
N MET A 260 -4.91 -18.43 -8.20
CA MET A 260 -6.09 -17.91 -8.89
C MET A 260 -7.20 -18.98 -8.88
N VAL A 261 -8.44 -18.54 -8.68
CA VAL A 261 -9.61 -19.42 -8.53
C VAL A 261 -10.72 -19.02 -9.49
N THR A 262 -11.59 -19.95 -9.84
CA THR A 262 -12.74 -19.71 -10.72
C THR A 262 -13.98 -19.33 -9.91
N MET A 263 -15.06 -18.91 -10.59
CA MET A 263 -16.34 -18.72 -9.90
C MET A 263 -16.97 -20.03 -9.40
N HIS A 264 -16.66 -21.16 -10.05
CA HIS A 264 -17.10 -22.47 -9.59
C HIS A 264 -16.47 -22.79 -8.24
N ASP A 265 -15.16 -22.57 -8.08
CA ASP A 265 -14.48 -22.74 -6.79
C ASP A 265 -15.12 -21.89 -5.68
N VAL A 266 -15.50 -20.65 -5.99
CA VAL A 266 -16.15 -19.75 -5.00
C VAL A 266 -17.51 -20.29 -4.57
N LEU A 267 -18.30 -20.78 -5.54
CA LEU A 267 -19.61 -21.37 -5.28
C LEU A 267 -19.50 -22.65 -4.46
N ASP A 268 -18.60 -23.55 -4.87
CA ASP A 268 -18.38 -24.85 -4.24
C ASP A 268 -17.81 -24.68 -2.82
N ALA A 269 -16.89 -23.74 -2.62
CA ALA A 269 -16.36 -23.42 -1.30
C ALA A 269 -17.46 -22.90 -0.35
N GLN A 270 -18.38 -22.06 -0.85
CA GLN A 270 -19.48 -21.57 -0.05
C GLN A 270 -20.48 -22.68 0.28
N TRP A 271 -20.79 -23.53 -0.70
CA TRP A 271 -21.67 -24.69 -0.51
C TRP A 271 -21.09 -25.67 0.51
N LEU A 272 -19.79 -25.96 0.44
CA LEU A 272 -19.12 -26.86 1.39
C LEU A 272 -19.21 -26.33 2.82
N TYR A 273 -18.97 -25.04 3.02
CA TYR A 273 -19.12 -24.41 4.34
C TYR A 273 -20.58 -24.45 4.84
N ASP A 274 -21.56 -24.23 3.95
CA ASP A 274 -22.96 -24.20 4.33
C ASP A 274 -23.47 -25.58 4.80
N ASN A 275 -23.09 -26.64 4.09
CA ASN A 275 -23.58 -28.00 4.31
C ASN A 275 -22.73 -28.81 5.30
N HIS A 276 -21.41 -28.61 5.31
CA HIS A 276 -20.48 -29.42 6.11
C HIS A 276 -19.73 -28.63 7.18
N LYS A 277 -19.89 -27.30 7.24
CA LYS A 277 -19.15 -26.41 8.14
C LYS A 277 -17.62 -26.51 7.99
N ASP A 278 -17.13 -27.04 6.87
CA ASP A 278 -15.71 -27.06 6.56
C ASP A 278 -15.28 -25.71 5.98
N GLU A 279 -14.35 -25.06 6.67
CA GLU A 279 -13.79 -23.75 6.29
C GLU A 279 -12.61 -23.85 5.33
N SER A 280 -12.04 -25.05 5.13
CA SER A 280 -10.76 -25.26 4.45
C SER A 280 -10.77 -24.71 3.02
N TYR A 281 -11.83 -24.99 2.26
CA TYR A 281 -11.95 -24.54 0.88
C TYR A 281 -12.19 -23.02 0.81
N LEU A 282 -13.00 -22.47 1.72
CA LEU A 282 -13.26 -21.04 1.77
C LEU A 282 -11.99 -20.23 2.13
N ARG A 283 -11.16 -20.78 3.03
CA ARG A 283 -9.84 -20.25 3.37
C ARG A 283 -8.81 -20.38 2.25
N ARG A 284 -8.99 -21.34 1.34
CA ARG A 284 -8.19 -21.46 0.11
C ARG A 284 -8.58 -20.44 -0.96
N VAL A 285 -9.87 -20.20 -1.14
CA VAL A 285 -10.41 -19.28 -2.16
C VAL A 285 -10.19 -17.81 -1.77
N VAL A 286 -10.39 -17.49 -0.50
CA VAL A 286 -10.25 -16.12 0.02
C VAL A 286 -8.87 -15.93 0.63
N TYR A 287 -8.18 -14.86 0.23
CA TYR A 287 -6.91 -14.43 0.83
C TYR A 287 -7.10 -13.21 1.73
N PRO A 288 -6.33 -13.07 2.83
CA PRO A 288 -6.39 -11.88 3.66
C PRO A 288 -5.87 -10.65 2.91
N LEU A 289 -6.52 -9.51 3.05
CA LEU A 289 -6.13 -8.24 2.41
C LEU A 289 -4.67 -7.83 2.62
N ALA A 290 -4.02 -8.35 3.67
CA ALA A 290 -2.61 -8.11 3.97
C ALA A 290 -1.69 -8.58 2.84
N LYS A 291 -2.07 -9.62 2.08
CA LYS A 291 -1.31 -10.11 0.92
C LYS A 291 -1.18 -9.06 -0.18
N LEU A 292 -2.17 -8.18 -0.36
CA LEU A 292 -2.13 -7.10 -1.36
C LEU A 292 -1.12 -5.98 -1.01
N LEU A 293 -0.58 -5.99 0.21
CA LEU A 293 0.28 -4.94 0.75
C LEU A 293 1.72 -5.39 0.94
N THR A 294 2.08 -6.63 0.56
CA THR A 294 3.42 -7.20 0.79
C THR A 294 4.54 -6.50 0.03
N SER A 295 4.22 -5.73 -1.01
CA SER A 295 5.21 -4.93 -1.75
C SER A 295 5.56 -3.60 -1.06
N HIS A 296 4.83 -3.20 -0.02
CA HIS A 296 5.07 -1.92 0.67
C HIS A 296 6.04 -2.12 1.84
N LYS A 297 6.88 -1.11 2.09
CA LYS A 297 7.71 -1.06 3.29
C LYS A 297 6.85 -0.95 4.54
N ARG A 298 7.28 -1.58 5.63
CA ARG A 298 6.45 -1.77 6.82
C ARG A 298 6.85 -0.82 7.95
N LEU A 299 5.84 -0.40 8.71
CA LEU A 299 5.98 0.29 9.98
C LEU A 299 5.12 -0.41 11.03
N VAL A 300 5.74 -0.99 12.05
CA VAL A 300 5.06 -1.75 13.10
C VAL A 300 4.73 -0.83 14.25
N MET A 301 3.47 -0.80 14.65
CA MET A 301 2.98 0.05 15.74
C MET A 301 2.75 -0.75 17.03
N LYS A 302 2.93 -0.07 18.17
CA LYS A 302 2.46 -0.56 19.47
C LYS A 302 0.94 -0.69 19.47
N ASP A 303 0.45 -1.75 20.09
CA ASP A 303 -0.98 -2.06 20.22
C ASP A 303 -1.79 -0.89 20.81
N SER A 304 -1.22 -0.14 21.76
CA SER A 304 -1.85 1.04 22.38
C SER A 304 -2.08 2.22 21.42
N ALA A 305 -1.33 2.31 20.33
CA ALA A 305 -1.45 3.37 19.34
C ALA A 305 -2.42 3.01 18.20
N VAL A 306 -2.76 1.73 18.03
CA VAL A 306 -3.54 1.22 16.88
C VAL A 306 -4.90 1.89 16.76
N ASN A 307 -5.65 1.97 17.87
CA ASN A 307 -6.98 2.55 17.84
C ASN A 307 -6.93 4.03 17.43
N ALA A 308 -5.95 4.82 17.91
CA ALA A 308 -5.81 6.24 17.55
C ALA A 308 -5.66 6.43 16.03
N ILE A 309 -4.85 5.58 15.40
CA ILE A 309 -4.62 5.59 13.95
C ILE A 309 -5.91 5.24 13.20
N CYS A 310 -6.71 4.29 13.73
CA CYS A 310 -8.00 3.93 13.14
C CYS A 310 -9.02 5.08 13.15
N TYR A 311 -8.90 6.00 14.11
CA TYR A 311 -9.67 7.25 14.17
C TYR A 311 -9.09 8.38 13.33
N GLY A 312 -7.94 8.18 12.67
CA GLY A 312 -7.30 9.16 11.79
C GLY A 312 -6.25 10.01 12.48
N ALA A 313 -5.81 9.67 13.69
CA ALA A 313 -4.70 10.35 14.35
C ALA A 313 -3.40 10.17 13.53
N LYS A 314 -2.52 11.17 13.59
CA LYS A 314 -1.22 11.10 12.94
C LYS A 314 -0.36 10.00 13.58
N ILE A 315 0.53 9.40 12.79
CA ILE A 315 1.41 8.34 13.27
C ILE A 315 2.61 9.00 13.93
N MET A 316 2.62 8.99 15.26
CA MET A 316 3.65 9.60 16.08
C MET A 316 4.76 8.61 16.41
N LEU A 317 5.99 9.09 16.51
CA LEU A 317 7.18 8.28 16.76
C LEU A 317 7.12 7.43 18.05
N PRO A 318 6.56 7.89 19.19
CA PRO A 318 6.46 7.06 20.40
C PRO A 318 5.62 5.78 20.24
N GLY A 319 4.75 5.74 19.23
CA GLY A 319 3.94 4.58 18.89
C GLY A 319 4.64 3.57 18.00
N VAL A 320 5.78 3.91 17.40
CA VAL A 320 6.53 3.02 16.49
C VAL A 320 7.32 1.99 17.32
N LEU A 321 7.24 0.74 16.91
CA LEU A 321 7.93 -0.40 17.51
C LEU A 321 9.10 -0.84 16.63
N ARG A 322 8.83 -1.08 15.35
CA ARG A 322 9.80 -1.47 14.33
C ARG A 322 9.52 -0.76 13.01
N TYR A 323 10.54 -0.63 12.17
CA TYR A 323 10.44 0.02 10.86
C TYR A 323 11.36 -0.66 9.83
N GLU A 324 10.94 -0.66 8.57
CA GLU A 324 11.77 -1.17 7.46
C GLU A 324 12.98 -0.27 7.20
N ASP A 325 14.02 -0.86 6.60
CA ASP A 325 15.13 -0.09 6.06
C ASP A 325 14.79 0.59 4.72
N GLY A 326 15.55 1.64 4.40
CA GLY A 326 15.46 2.44 3.17
C GLY A 326 14.16 3.23 2.99
N ILE A 327 13.32 3.44 4.01
CA ILE A 327 12.14 4.30 3.91
C ILE A 327 12.57 5.72 3.53
N GLU A 328 12.00 6.23 2.43
CA GLU A 328 12.23 7.60 1.95
C GLU A 328 11.03 8.51 2.22
N VAL A 329 11.28 9.82 2.28
CA VAL A 329 10.20 10.81 2.45
C VAL A 329 9.26 10.76 1.25
N ASN A 330 7.95 10.89 1.51
CA ASN A 330 6.85 10.77 0.55
C ASN A 330 6.65 9.36 -0.03
N GLN A 331 7.40 8.35 0.43
CA GLN A 331 7.16 6.96 0.03
C GLN A 331 5.86 6.42 0.67
N GLU A 332 5.12 5.62 -0.08
CA GLU A 332 3.97 4.88 0.44
C GLU A 332 4.43 3.66 1.24
N ILE A 333 3.94 3.58 2.48
CA ILE A 333 4.26 2.52 3.44
C ILE A 333 2.98 1.90 3.99
N VAL A 334 3.09 0.66 4.48
CA VAL A 334 2.02 -0.01 5.21
C VAL A 334 2.31 0.02 6.70
N VAL A 335 1.30 0.38 7.48
CA VAL A 335 1.38 0.42 8.94
C VAL A 335 0.68 -0.81 9.47
N ILE A 336 1.38 -1.62 10.26
CA ILE A 336 0.91 -2.92 10.72
C ILE A 336 0.94 -3.06 12.25
N THR A 337 0.11 -3.96 12.77
CA THR A 337 0.20 -4.42 14.16
C THR A 337 1.33 -5.43 14.33
N THR A 338 1.67 -5.73 15.58
CA THR A 338 2.57 -6.84 15.96
C THR A 338 2.05 -8.21 15.50
N LYS A 339 0.74 -8.33 15.26
CA LYS A 339 0.06 -9.53 14.74
C LYS A 339 0.06 -9.64 13.22
N GLY A 340 0.65 -8.67 12.51
CA GLY A 340 0.70 -8.66 11.05
C GLY A 340 -0.54 -8.12 10.37
N GLU A 341 -1.42 -7.43 11.10
CA GLU A 341 -2.65 -6.87 10.54
C GLU A 341 -2.37 -5.49 9.94
N ALA A 342 -2.90 -5.23 8.75
CA ALA A 342 -2.77 -3.92 8.12
C ALA A 342 -3.73 -2.91 8.77
N ILE A 343 -3.17 -1.90 9.45
CA ILE A 343 -3.91 -0.82 10.10
C ILE A 343 -4.33 0.21 9.05
N CYS A 344 -3.35 0.74 8.31
CA CYS A 344 -3.56 1.75 7.29
C CYS A 344 -2.41 1.76 6.27
N MET A 345 -2.68 2.36 5.11
CA MET A 345 -1.63 2.87 4.22
C MET A 345 -1.30 4.31 4.61
N ALA A 346 -0.02 4.64 4.61
CA ALA A 346 0.47 5.95 4.99
C ALA A 346 1.57 6.44 4.04
N ILE A 347 1.83 7.74 4.08
CA ILE A 347 2.92 8.39 3.37
C ILE A 347 3.97 8.76 4.41
N ALA A 348 5.19 8.27 4.24
CA ALA A 348 6.30 8.55 5.14
C ALA A 348 6.66 10.04 5.13
N LEU A 349 6.86 10.62 6.32
CA LEU A 349 7.34 11.99 6.51
C LEU A 349 8.77 12.04 7.06
N MET A 350 9.30 10.89 7.47
CA MET A 350 10.66 10.72 7.98
C MET A 350 11.35 9.61 7.18
N THR A 351 12.66 9.75 6.96
CA THR A 351 13.49 8.68 6.42
C THR A 351 13.85 7.66 7.50
N THR A 352 14.36 6.49 7.13
CA THR A 352 14.88 5.50 8.08
C THR A 352 15.87 6.10 9.08
N ALA A 353 16.83 6.91 8.61
CA ALA A 353 17.83 7.55 9.46
C ALA A 353 17.19 8.50 10.48
N VAL A 354 16.21 9.30 10.06
CA VAL A 354 15.50 10.24 10.94
C VAL A 354 14.65 9.52 11.98
N ILE A 355 14.01 8.40 11.62
CA ILE A 355 13.25 7.56 12.57
C ILE A 355 14.17 7.01 13.67
N SER A 356 15.43 6.73 13.35
CA SER A 356 16.41 6.19 14.31
C SER A 356 16.91 7.22 15.32
N THR A 357 17.13 8.47 14.89
CA THR A 357 17.79 9.51 15.70
C THR A 357 16.82 10.46 16.40
N CYS A 358 15.63 10.70 15.85
CA CYS A 358 14.67 11.64 16.45
C CYS A 358 14.02 11.07 17.71
N ASP A 359 13.77 11.94 18.70
CA ASP A 359 13.02 11.58 19.92
C ASP A 359 11.52 11.80 19.79
N HIS A 360 11.10 12.78 18.98
CA HIS A 360 9.70 13.12 18.77
C HIS A 360 9.40 13.50 17.32
N GLY A 361 8.14 13.34 16.92
CA GLY A 361 7.65 13.83 15.63
C GLY A 361 6.61 12.93 14.99
N ILE A 362 6.13 13.37 13.82
CA ILE A 362 5.18 12.62 13.01
C ILE A 362 5.97 11.81 11.99
N VAL A 363 5.88 10.48 12.08
CA VAL A 363 6.59 9.54 11.21
C VAL A 363 5.92 9.41 9.86
N ALA A 364 4.59 9.38 9.86
CA ALA A 364 3.82 9.20 8.63
C ALA A 364 2.44 9.87 8.70
N LYS A 365 1.95 10.30 7.54
CA LYS A 365 0.59 10.81 7.35
C LYS A 365 -0.29 9.70 6.80
N ILE A 366 -1.45 9.49 7.40
CA ILE A 366 -2.41 8.49 6.93
C ILE A 366 -2.90 8.86 5.52
N LYS A 367 -2.81 7.90 4.60
CA LYS A 367 -3.42 7.95 3.27
C LYS A 367 -4.78 7.26 3.26
N ARG A 368 -4.88 6.08 3.89
CA ARG A 368 -6.13 5.30 3.95
C ARG A 368 -6.15 4.34 5.13
N VAL A 369 -7.12 4.50 6.03
CA VAL A 369 -7.37 3.53 7.13
C VAL A 369 -8.08 2.29 6.61
N ILE A 370 -7.59 1.10 6.96
CA ILE A 370 -8.09 -0.21 6.55
C ILE A 370 -8.77 -0.94 7.71
N MET A 371 -8.12 -1.00 8.87
CA MET A 371 -8.63 -1.65 10.07
C MET A 371 -9.92 -0.99 10.57
N GLU A 372 -10.79 -1.77 11.21
CA GLU A 372 -12.00 -1.23 11.80
C GLU A 372 -11.72 -0.36 13.02
N ARG A 373 -12.63 0.58 13.27
CA ARG A 373 -12.59 1.33 14.52
C ARG A 373 -12.92 0.37 15.65
N ASP A 374 -12.26 0.55 16.79
CA ASP A 374 -12.53 -0.20 18.02
C ASP A 374 -12.19 -1.71 17.97
N THR A 375 -11.52 -2.20 16.92
CA THR A 375 -10.85 -3.52 16.95
C THR A 375 -9.83 -3.62 18.09
N TYR A 376 -9.15 -2.51 18.38
CA TYR A 376 -8.29 -2.33 19.55
C TYR A 376 -8.94 -1.33 20.51
N PRO A 377 -8.80 -1.46 21.84
CA PRO A 377 -9.40 -0.54 22.79
C PRO A 377 -8.77 0.85 22.73
N ARG A 378 -9.55 1.86 23.12
CA ARG A 378 -9.08 3.25 23.25
C ARG A 378 -8.07 3.34 24.41
N LYS A 379 -6.80 3.55 24.08
CA LYS A 379 -5.71 3.72 25.07
C LYS A 379 -5.08 5.11 25.06
N TRP A 380 -5.47 6.00 24.14
CA TRP A 380 -5.01 7.38 24.16
C TRP A 380 -5.59 8.13 25.38
N GLY A 381 -4.84 9.06 25.95
CA GLY A 381 -5.25 9.82 27.14
C GLY A 381 -5.09 9.09 28.47
N LEU A 382 -4.60 7.84 28.47
CA LEU A 382 -4.31 7.05 29.68
C LEU A 382 -2.81 6.96 30.01
N GLY A 383 -1.94 7.65 29.26
CA GLY A 383 -0.50 7.70 29.55
C GLY A 383 -0.17 8.47 30.83
N PRO A 384 1.06 8.36 31.37
CA PRO A 384 1.45 9.01 32.64
C PRO A 384 1.19 10.52 32.66
N LYS A 385 1.69 11.25 31.65
CA LYS A 385 1.47 12.70 31.51
C LYS A 385 -0.01 13.05 31.25
N ALA A 386 -0.75 12.24 30.51
CA ALA A 386 -2.18 12.49 30.26
C ALA A 386 -3.04 12.27 31.52
N SER A 387 -2.70 11.24 32.30
CA SER A 387 -3.34 10.94 33.59
C SER A 387 -3.01 12.03 34.63
N GLN A 388 -1.75 12.49 34.69
CA GLN A 388 -1.35 13.64 35.49
C GLN A 388 -2.11 14.90 35.09
N LYS A 389 -2.19 15.23 33.80
CA LYS A 389 -3.00 16.36 33.30
C LYS A 389 -4.45 16.26 33.76
N ARG A 390 -5.05 15.08 33.65
CA ARG A 390 -6.45 14.85 34.08
C ARG A 390 -6.62 14.95 35.60
N LEU A 391 -5.62 14.53 36.38
CA LEU A 391 -5.60 14.70 37.83
C LEU A 391 -5.49 16.19 38.21
N MET A 392 -4.61 16.93 37.55
CA MET A 392 -4.41 18.37 37.77
C MET A 392 -5.65 19.19 37.40
N ILE A 393 -6.36 18.82 36.34
CA ILE A 393 -7.67 19.43 36.01
C ILE A 393 -8.70 19.15 37.13
N LYS A 394 -8.74 17.91 37.65
CA LYS A 394 -9.63 17.57 38.78
C LYS A 394 -9.26 18.32 40.07
N GLN A 395 -7.97 18.59 40.29
CA GLN A 395 -7.45 19.34 41.43
C GLN A 395 -7.58 20.87 41.25
N GLY A 396 -8.09 21.36 40.12
CA GLY A 396 -8.22 22.80 39.84
C GLY A 396 -6.90 23.51 39.50
N LEU A 397 -5.79 22.76 39.38
CA LEU A 397 -4.46 23.27 39.04
C LEU A 397 -4.32 23.59 37.54
N LEU A 398 -5.28 23.17 36.72
CA LEU A 398 -5.39 23.47 35.29
C LEU A 398 -6.85 23.80 34.97
N ASP A 399 -7.09 24.62 33.95
CA ASP A 399 -8.46 24.94 33.52
C ASP A 399 -9.18 23.74 32.85
N LYS A 400 -10.47 23.87 32.55
CA LYS A 400 -11.26 22.82 31.87
C LYS A 400 -10.65 22.34 30.52
N PRO A 401 -10.12 23.22 29.64
CA PRO A 401 -9.39 22.78 28.45
C PRO A 401 -7.94 22.31 28.71
N GLY A 402 -7.43 22.39 29.94
CA GLY A 402 -6.12 21.90 30.38
C GLY A 402 -4.95 22.85 30.10
N LYS A 403 -5.19 24.15 30.06
CA LYS A 403 -4.20 25.23 30.04
C LYS A 403 -3.76 25.61 31.47
N PRO A 404 -2.54 26.15 31.63
CA PRO A 404 -2.06 26.62 32.92
C PRO A 404 -2.92 27.74 33.49
N THR A 405 -3.32 27.62 34.75
CA THR A 405 -3.83 28.69 35.64
C THR A 405 -2.74 29.16 36.60
N ASP A 406 -3.02 30.19 37.40
CA ASP A 406 -2.09 30.73 38.39
C ASP A 406 -1.65 29.68 39.43
N SER A 407 -2.47 28.66 39.66
CA SER A 407 -2.20 27.54 40.57
C SER A 407 -1.39 26.40 39.93
N THR A 408 -0.95 26.53 38.68
CA THR A 408 -0.20 25.45 38.01
C THR A 408 1.27 25.43 38.48
N PRO A 409 1.80 24.28 38.94
CA PRO A 409 3.21 24.13 39.25
C PRO A 409 4.13 24.52 38.09
N ASP A 410 5.22 25.22 38.38
CA ASP A 410 6.15 25.69 37.35
C ASP A 410 6.89 24.56 36.63
N THR A 411 7.06 23.41 37.30
CA THR A 411 7.57 22.17 36.70
C THR A 411 6.70 21.70 35.53
N TRP A 412 5.38 21.85 35.63
CA TRP A 412 4.46 21.51 34.53
C TRP A 412 4.56 22.51 33.38
N LYS A 413 4.71 23.81 33.67
CA LYS A 413 4.86 24.85 32.64
C LYS A 413 6.15 24.67 31.82
N GLN A 414 7.22 24.20 32.46
CA GLN A 414 8.53 23.99 31.83
C GLN A 414 8.61 22.66 31.06
N GLU A 415 8.09 21.56 31.62
CA GLU A 415 8.22 20.22 31.01
C GLU A 415 7.10 19.86 30.03
N TYR A 416 5.90 20.44 30.17
CA TYR A 416 4.77 20.05 29.33
C TYR A 416 4.81 20.75 27.97
N VAL A 417 5.05 19.98 26.92
CA VAL A 417 4.99 20.44 25.52
C VAL A 417 3.67 20.03 24.90
N ASP A 418 2.85 21.02 24.54
CA ASP A 418 1.63 20.80 23.77
C ASP A 418 1.93 20.78 22.26
N TYR A 419 1.96 19.59 21.68
CA TYR A 419 2.23 19.38 20.24
C TYR A 419 1.02 19.67 19.34
N SER A 420 -0.14 20.07 19.90
CA SER A 420 -1.31 20.49 19.14
C SER A 420 -1.26 21.96 18.73
N ASP A 421 -0.47 22.78 19.42
CA ASP A 421 -0.35 24.22 19.16
C ASP A 421 0.64 24.51 18.01
N SER A 422 0.21 25.27 17.02
CA SER A 422 0.98 25.51 15.78
C SER A 422 2.16 26.44 15.97
N THR A 423 2.15 27.29 17.00
CA THR A 423 3.16 28.32 17.29
C THR A 423 4.48 27.74 17.79
N LYS A 424 4.47 26.59 18.46
CA LYS A 424 5.70 25.91 18.91
C LYS A 424 6.35 25.01 17.84
N ARG A 425 5.79 24.94 16.62
CA ARG A 425 6.39 24.19 15.49
C ARG A 425 7.65 24.85 14.92
N GLU A 426 7.75 26.18 14.98
CA GLU A 426 8.84 26.92 14.33
C GLU A 426 10.16 26.81 15.11
N VAL A 427 10.10 26.82 16.45
CA VAL A 427 11.28 26.76 17.31
C VAL A 427 12.06 25.45 17.16
N VAL A 428 11.37 24.34 16.87
CA VAL A 428 11.99 23.02 16.66
C VAL A 428 12.55 22.88 15.25
N ALA A 429 11.98 23.57 14.25
CA ALA A 429 12.49 23.55 12.88
C ALA A 429 13.81 24.33 12.73
N GLU A 430 14.04 25.32 13.60
CA GLU A 430 15.25 26.14 13.61
C GLU A 430 16.42 25.45 14.33
N ALA A 431 16.15 24.72 15.42
CA ALA A 431 17.17 23.98 16.18
C ALA A 431 17.78 22.76 15.44
N VAL A 432 17.18 22.32 14.32
CA VAL A 432 17.70 21.21 13.49
C VAL A 432 18.67 21.71 12.41
N LYS A 433 18.87 23.03 12.27
CA LYS A 433 19.87 23.61 11.37
C LYS A 433 21.07 24.12 12.18
N ALA A 434 22.18 23.39 12.07
CA ALA A 434 23.57 23.76 12.40
C ALA A 434 24.07 23.47 13.84
N PRO A 435 25.36 23.10 14.02
CA PRO A 435 26.47 23.33 13.07
C PRO A 435 27.15 22.07 12.51
N MET A 436 27.44 22.16 11.20
CA MET A 436 28.48 21.43 10.51
C MET A 436 29.86 21.85 11.02
N VAL A 437 30.75 20.86 11.10
CA VAL A 437 32.11 20.94 11.62
C VAL A 437 32.98 21.87 10.75
N VAL A 438 33.72 22.75 11.41
CA VAL A 438 34.74 23.63 10.85
C VAL A 438 36.01 22.79 10.61
N ALA A 439 36.47 22.70 9.37
CA ALA A 439 37.78 22.14 9.04
C ALA A 439 38.74 23.30 8.75
N GLU A 440 39.78 23.39 9.58
CA GLU A 440 40.88 24.35 9.51
C GLU A 440 41.82 23.95 8.37
N VAL A 441 42.04 24.84 7.40
CA VAL A 441 42.99 24.66 6.29
C VAL A 441 44.18 25.60 6.49
N VAL A 442 45.37 24.99 6.56
CA VAL A 442 46.69 25.61 6.66
C VAL A 442 46.99 26.46 5.41
N LYS A 443 47.50 27.69 5.65
CA LYS A 443 47.95 28.65 4.62
C LYS A 443 49.34 28.32 4.06
N ALA A 444 49.49 28.42 2.74
CA ALA A 444 50.73 28.77 2.03
C ALA A 444 50.38 29.41 0.65
N PRO A 445 51.24 30.26 0.06
CA PRO A 445 50.80 31.59 -0.39
C PRO A 445 50.70 31.86 -1.91
N LYS A 446 49.95 32.94 -2.18
CA LYS A 446 49.84 33.86 -3.35
C LYS A 446 50.71 33.60 -4.60
N ARG A 447 50.04 33.62 -5.76
CA ARG A 447 50.53 34.24 -7.01
C ARG A 447 49.46 35.15 -7.62
N ASN A 448 49.94 36.26 -8.18
CA ASN A 448 49.24 37.42 -8.72
C ASN A 448 48.74 37.22 -10.16
N GLU A 449 48.06 38.27 -10.65
CA GLU A 449 47.76 38.65 -12.05
C GLU A 449 46.49 38.02 -12.64
N SER A 450 45.68 38.68 -13.46
CA SER A 450 45.27 40.08 -13.72
C SER A 450 44.29 39.96 -14.89
N ASP A 451 43.29 40.86 -14.96
CA ASP A 451 42.45 41.17 -16.13
C ASP A 451 41.70 40.04 -16.87
N GLU A 452 40.37 40.15 -16.90
CA GLU A 452 39.63 40.50 -18.12
C GLU A 452 38.11 40.53 -17.86
N THR A 453 37.46 41.49 -18.51
CA THR A 453 36.02 41.77 -18.44
C THR A 453 35.21 40.78 -19.29
N PRO A 454 33.97 40.43 -18.90
CA PRO A 454 33.15 39.46 -19.63
C PRO A 454 32.31 40.11 -20.76
N PRO A 455 32.10 39.45 -21.91
CA PRO A 455 31.08 39.88 -22.85
C PRO A 455 29.69 39.33 -22.48
N ALA A 456 28.69 40.13 -22.82
CA ALA A 456 27.28 40.00 -22.48
C ALA A 456 26.57 38.81 -23.15
N ALA A 457 25.55 38.27 -22.46
CA ALA A 457 24.49 37.46 -23.04
C ALA A 457 23.10 38.09 -22.74
N PRO A 458 22.11 38.00 -23.66
CA PRO A 458 20.88 38.80 -23.60
C PRO A 458 19.84 38.31 -22.58
N GLN A 459 19.09 39.29 -22.09
CA GLN A 459 17.96 39.22 -21.17
C GLN A 459 16.76 38.48 -21.78
N LEU A 460 15.93 37.84 -20.93
CA LEU A 460 14.54 38.27 -20.68
C LEU A 460 13.82 37.38 -19.63
N ILE A 461 13.71 37.95 -18.42
CA ILE A 461 12.48 38.15 -17.63
C ILE A 461 11.59 36.93 -17.30
N LYS A 462 11.67 36.49 -16.03
CA LYS A 462 10.52 36.04 -15.23
C LYS A 462 9.95 37.22 -14.44
N LYS A 463 8.70 37.61 -14.71
CA LYS A 463 7.96 38.56 -13.88
C LYS A 463 7.27 37.83 -12.72
N GLU A 464 7.68 38.18 -11.51
CA GLU A 464 6.82 38.16 -10.32
C GLU A 464 5.68 39.19 -10.46
N LYS A 465 4.56 39.00 -9.75
CA LYS A 465 4.06 40.05 -8.85
C LYS A 465 3.06 39.56 -7.80
N LYS A 466 3.35 40.03 -6.58
CA LYS A 466 2.61 39.97 -5.33
C LYS A 466 1.26 40.69 -5.35
N LYS A 467 0.41 40.25 -4.42
CA LYS A 467 -0.58 40.99 -3.61
C LYS A 467 -0.38 42.51 -3.55
N ASN A 468 -1.48 43.25 -3.51
CA ASN A 468 -1.60 44.32 -2.52
C ASN A 468 -3.04 44.58 -2.05
N LYS A 469 -3.09 45.12 -0.84
CA LYS A 469 -4.20 45.34 0.09
C LYS A 469 -4.33 46.86 0.29
N LYS A 470 -5.53 47.44 0.35
CA LYS A 470 -5.94 48.46 1.37
C LYS A 470 -7.28 49.16 1.09
N ASP A 471 -8.06 49.19 2.17
CA ASP A 471 -9.03 50.16 2.70
C ASP A 471 -9.20 51.54 2.04
N LYS A 472 -10.45 52.03 1.91
CA LYS A 472 -11.09 53.01 2.86
C LYS A 472 -12.44 53.59 2.34
N LYS A 473 -13.40 53.69 3.27
CA LYS A 473 -14.45 54.73 3.53
C LYS A 473 -15.26 55.34 2.37
N ALA A 474 -16.60 55.29 2.46
CA ALA A 474 -17.51 56.40 2.85
C ALA A 474 -18.98 56.17 2.42
N LYS A 475 -19.95 56.56 3.29
CA LYS A 475 -21.41 56.80 3.06
C LYS A 475 -21.62 58.14 2.28
N PRO A 476 -22.84 58.69 2.01
CA PRO A 476 -24.26 58.24 2.09
C PRO A 476 -25.16 58.59 0.85
N GLY A 477 -26.46 58.23 0.92
CA GLY A 477 -27.63 58.91 0.29
C GLY A 477 -27.97 58.50 -1.17
N GLU A 478 -29.19 58.50 -1.68
CA GLU A 478 -30.56 58.68 -1.16
C GLU A 478 -31.53 58.40 -2.34
N GLY A 479 -32.77 57.97 -2.06
CA GLY A 479 -33.93 58.00 -2.99
C GLY A 479 -34.06 56.81 -3.95
N ASP A 480 -35.24 56.33 -4.34
CA ASP A 480 -36.63 56.55 -3.93
C ASP A 480 -37.45 55.44 -4.62
N SER A 481 -38.64 55.15 -4.07
CA SER A 481 -39.84 54.54 -4.70
C SER A 481 -39.71 53.27 -5.59
N ASP A 482 -40.55 52.24 -5.53
CA ASP A 482 -41.96 52.24 -5.24
C ASP A 482 -42.46 50.83 -4.87
N THR A 483 -43.47 50.81 -4.01
CA THR A 483 -44.22 49.62 -3.59
C THR A 483 -45.39 49.35 -4.54
N ILE A 484 -45.81 48.07 -4.67
CA ILE A 484 -47.20 47.58 -4.50
C ILE A 484 -47.24 46.09 -4.96
N LYS A 485 -47.30 45.13 -4.02
CA LYS A 485 -48.50 44.49 -3.40
C LYS A 485 -49.14 43.44 -4.33
N LYS A 486 -49.68 42.29 -3.89
CA LYS A 486 -49.86 41.61 -2.59
C LYS A 486 -50.61 40.29 -2.87
N LYS A 487 -50.35 39.27 -2.04
CA LYS A 487 -51.31 38.34 -1.35
C LYS A 487 -52.26 37.49 -2.23
N LYS A 488 -52.62 36.24 -1.91
CA LYS A 488 -53.18 35.66 -0.64
C LYS A 488 -53.31 34.13 -0.93
N LYS A 489 -52.81 33.18 -0.13
CA LYS A 489 -53.27 32.61 1.16
C LYS A 489 -54.52 31.69 1.10
N LYS A 490 -54.33 30.39 1.44
CA LYS A 490 -55.15 29.41 2.23
C LYS A 490 -55.26 28.03 1.52
N LYS A 491 -54.85 26.89 2.09
CA LYS A 491 -55.28 26.08 3.28
C LYS A 491 -56.54 25.19 3.05
N LYS A 492 -56.33 23.86 3.11
CA LYS A 492 -57.17 22.70 3.54
C LYS A 492 -57.10 21.58 2.47
N ALA A 493 -56.63 20.34 2.72
CA ALA A 493 -56.91 19.29 3.72
C ALA A 493 -57.93 18.23 3.23
N LYS A 494 -57.48 16.95 3.26
CA LYS A 494 -58.18 15.65 3.43
C LYS A 494 -58.75 14.86 2.24
N GLY A 495 -58.56 13.53 2.34
CA GLY A 495 -59.35 12.42 1.76
C GLY A 495 -58.64 11.68 0.63
N VAL A 496 -57.89 10.59 0.84
CA VAL A 496 -58.31 9.16 1.00
C VAL A 496 -58.95 8.59 -0.27
N GLU A 497 -58.28 7.63 -0.93
CA GLU A 497 -58.90 6.37 -1.35
C GLU A 497 -57.85 5.29 -1.69
N VAL A 498 -58.15 4.09 -1.20
CA VAL A 498 -57.49 2.81 -1.45
C VAL A 498 -58.42 2.06 -2.39
N VAL A 499 -57.95 1.54 -3.54
CA VAL A 499 -58.45 0.29 -4.14
C VAL A 499 -57.34 -0.36 -4.95
N SER A 500 -57.24 -1.66 -4.74
CA SER A 500 -56.47 -2.71 -5.43
C SER A 500 -56.72 -2.84 -6.93
N GLU A 501 -55.68 -3.20 -7.67
CA GLU A 501 -55.60 -4.40 -8.53
C GLU A 501 -54.13 -4.80 -8.72
#